data_AF-A0A3M8EGY6-F1
#
_entry.id   AF-A0A3M8EGY6-F1
#
_cell.length_a   1.000
_cell.length_b   1.000
_cell.length_c   1.000
_cell.angle_alpha   90.00
_cell.angle_beta   90.00
_cell.angle_gamma   90.00
#
_symmetry.space_group_name_H-M   'P 1'
#
loop_
_entity.id
_entity.type
_entity.pdbx_description
1 polymer ?
#
loop_
_entity_poly.entity_id
_entity_poly.type
_entity_poly.pdbx_seq_one_letter_code
_entity_poly.pdbx_strand_id
1 'polypeptide(L)'
;MKKKLTRSSFSALRETATLLNEQEQRAVIGGDYWDDHGYWTTDSFGNMYWTRTSQGDGYYYGDSGYYGDSGYYGGSGYYGSSGYYEYYGGSSGLGNIPITNSQFMLNQMIWESSKSTFFNQASILFNIDLSQMNIIVSPIGRPANAWIGGNGEVFLEDRFFNLPSNRQLRVLVHEHTHITEDLSWNPTVKSIHTTLPEPPPHIKSYIMNVLSGGDEFSYMQNMNHSTLRDPQYYRNEVNAYMKEKQLFTNLSPEEAAELDYRIWYYSELANLADQHY
;
A
#
# COMPACT_ATOMS: atom_id res chain seq x y z
N MET A 1 38.72 -15.10 -15.49
CA MET A 1 38.51 -16.56 -15.60
C MET A 1 37.30 -16.94 -14.77
N LYS A 2 36.19 -17.35 -15.41
CA LYS A 2 35.01 -17.86 -14.69
C LYS A 2 35.31 -19.30 -14.24
N LYS A 3 35.47 -19.53 -12.94
CA LYS A 3 35.64 -20.88 -12.37
C LYS A 3 34.33 -21.65 -12.57
N LYS A 4 34.40 -22.82 -13.24
CA LYS A 4 33.28 -23.76 -13.28
C LYS A 4 33.04 -24.31 -11.88
N LEU A 5 31.80 -24.21 -11.40
CA LEU A 5 31.39 -24.79 -10.12
C LEU A 5 31.51 -26.32 -10.20
N THR A 6 32.11 -26.93 -9.18
CA THR A 6 32.24 -28.39 -9.10
C THR A 6 31.06 -28.98 -8.33
N ARG A 7 30.84 -30.30 -8.45
CA ARG A 7 29.76 -31.01 -7.74
C ARG A 7 29.85 -30.84 -6.21
N SER A 8 31.06 -30.66 -5.70
CA SER A 8 31.34 -30.32 -4.30
C SER A 8 30.93 -28.89 -3.94
N SER A 9 31.08 -27.91 -4.83
CA SER A 9 30.59 -26.53 -4.63
C SER A 9 29.06 -26.46 -4.55
N PHE A 10 28.37 -27.31 -5.32
CA PHE A 10 26.92 -27.43 -5.32
C PHE A 10 26.36 -28.01 -4.01
N SER A 11 27.10 -28.93 -3.39
CA SER A 11 26.69 -29.55 -2.13
C SER A 11 26.82 -28.57 -0.96
N ALA A 12 27.89 -27.78 -0.93
CA ALA A 12 28.08 -26.72 0.07
C ALA A 12 27.02 -25.61 -0.03
N LEU A 13 26.58 -25.25 -1.24
CA LEU A 13 25.52 -24.25 -1.45
C LEU A 13 24.14 -24.73 -0.97
N ARG A 14 23.88 -26.05 -1.01
CA ARG A 14 22.65 -26.66 -0.50
C ARG A 14 22.53 -26.60 1.03
N GLU A 15 23.64 -26.49 1.75
CA GLU A 15 23.63 -26.38 3.21
C GLU A 15 23.33 -24.95 3.69
N THR A 16 23.52 -23.94 2.83
CA THR A 16 23.33 -22.52 3.17
C THR A 16 22.06 -21.90 2.59
N ALA A 17 21.45 -22.52 1.59
CA ALA A 17 20.23 -22.03 0.94
C ALA A 17 19.01 -22.83 1.41
N THR A 18 17.95 -22.13 1.83
CA THR A 18 16.68 -22.76 2.19
C THR A 18 16.12 -23.51 0.97
N LEU A 19 16.04 -24.83 1.08
CA LEU A 19 15.43 -25.69 0.07
C LEU A 19 13.91 -25.54 0.18
N LEU A 20 13.32 -24.82 -0.77
CA LEU A 20 11.88 -24.72 -0.91
C LEU A 20 11.30 -26.12 -1.09
N ASN A 21 10.19 -26.41 -0.41
CA ASN A 21 9.47 -27.66 -0.58
C ASN A 21 8.81 -27.72 -1.96
N GLU A 22 8.33 -28.91 -2.36
CA GLU A 22 7.79 -29.13 -3.71
C GLU A 22 6.60 -28.22 -4.04
N GLN A 23 5.84 -27.80 -3.02
CA GLN A 23 4.68 -26.92 -3.16
C GLN A 23 5.11 -25.44 -3.34
N GLU A 24 6.14 -25.01 -2.61
CA GLU A 24 6.78 -23.69 -2.77
C GLU A 24 7.49 -23.56 -4.12
N GLN A 25 8.13 -24.63 -4.60
CA GLN A 25 8.75 -24.66 -5.93
C GLN A 25 7.71 -24.53 -7.06
N ARG A 26 6.51 -25.11 -6.88
CA ARG A 26 5.39 -24.99 -7.84
C ARG A 26 4.72 -23.61 -7.82
N ALA A 27 4.83 -22.87 -6.71
CA ALA A 27 4.23 -21.55 -6.55
C ALA A 27 5.11 -20.41 -7.11
N VAL A 28 6.40 -20.65 -7.32
CA VAL A 28 7.36 -19.59 -7.72
C VAL A 28 7.35 -19.27 -9.21
N ILE A 29 6.68 -20.04 -10.09
CA ILE A 29 6.13 -19.62 -11.41
C ILE A 29 5.39 -20.83 -12.00
N GLY A 30 4.25 -20.57 -12.64
CA GLY A 30 3.34 -21.55 -13.24
C GLY A 30 4.05 -22.70 -13.96
N GLY A 31 3.66 -23.92 -13.59
CA GLY A 31 4.18 -25.12 -14.20
C GLY A 31 3.73 -25.24 -15.65
N ASP A 32 4.70 -25.19 -16.56
CA ASP A 32 4.74 -26.00 -17.76
C ASP A 32 6.09 -26.71 -17.85
N TYR A 33 6.06 -27.88 -18.47
CA TYR A 33 7.09 -28.91 -18.43
C TYR A 33 8.16 -28.67 -19.53
N TRP A 34 9.45 -28.72 -19.14
CA TRP A 34 10.69 -28.76 -19.97
C TRP A 34 11.14 -27.50 -20.75
N ASP A 35 12.17 -26.81 -20.24
CA ASP A 35 13.53 -26.82 -20.81
C ASP A 35 14.51 -26.05 -19.89
N ASP A 36 15.75 -26.56 -19.77
CA ASP A 36 16.74 -26.19 -18.74
C ASP A 36 17.54 -24.91 -19.10
N HIS A 37 16.85 -23.80 -19.32
CA HIS A 37 17.51 -22.49 -19.49
C HIS A 37 17.04 -21.50 -18.42
N GLY A 38 17.99 -21.14 -17.55
CA GLY A 38 17.81 -20.13 -16.52
C GLY A 38 18.99 -19.17 -16.45
N TYR A 39 18.71 -17.93 -16.04
CA TYR A 39 19.69 -16.88 -15.84
C TYR A 39 19.74 -16.48 -14.37
N TRP A 40 20.88 -15.93 -13.95
CA TRP A 40 21.02 -15.35 -12.62
C TRP A 40 20.42 -13.95 -12.63
N THR A 41 19.53 -13.68 -11.69
CA THR A 41 18.97 -12.35 -11.46
C THR A 41 19.25 -11.92 -10.02
N THR A 42 19.17 -10.62 -9.78
CA THR A 42 19.49 -10.00 -8.50
C THR A 42 18.32 -9.13 -8.07
N ASP A 43 17.83 -9.30 -6.83
CA ASP A 43 16.77 -8.43 -6.31
C ASP A 43 17.30 -7.03 -5.96
N SER A 44 16.38 -6.14 -5.59
CA SER A 44 16.65 -4.80 -5.10
C SER A 44 17.51 -4.74 -3.84
N PHE A 45 17.73 -5.87 -3.16
CA PHE A 45 18.58 -6.00 -1.97
C PHE A 45 19.94 -6.63 -2.26
N GLY A 46 20.24 -6.93 -3.54
CA GLY A 46 21.52 -7.49 -3.95
C GLY A 46 21.62 -9.02 -3.81
N ASN A 47 20.54 -9.72 -3.46
CA ASN A 47 20.55 -11.16 -3.36
C ASN A 47 20.43 -11.78 -4.76
N MET A 48 21.35 -12.70 -5.08
CA MET A 48 21.32 -13.42 -6.35
C MET A 48 20.50 -14.70 -6.23
N TYR A 49 19.57 -14.88 -7.15
CA TYR A 49 18.82 -16.11 -7.30
C TYR A 49 18.83 -16.56 -8.76
N TRP A 50 18.78 -17.89 -8.94
CA TRP A 50 18.73 -18.50 -10.25
C TRP A 50 17.27 -18.66 -10.66
N THR A 51 16.88 -18.07 -11.79
CA THR A 51 15.50 -18.12 -12.29
C THR A 51 15.44 -18.71 -13.70
N ARG A 52 14.37 -19.46 -14.00
CA ARG A 52 14.13 -20.06 -15.33
C ARG A 52 13.24 -19.15 -16.17
N THR A 53 13.48 -19.06 -17.47
CA THR A 53 12.59 -18.36 -18.41
C THR A 53 11.85 -19.36 -19.28
N SER A 54 10.55 -19.17 -19.48
CA SER A 54 9.82 -19.86 -20.56
C SER A 54 10.23 -19.25 -21.91
N GLN A 55 10.91 -20.01 -22.76
CA GLN A 55 10.90 -19.75 -24.20
C GLN A 55 9.61 -20.34 -24.77
N GLY A 56 8.62 -19.48 -24.96
CA GLY A 56 7.46 -19.74 -25.83
C GLY A 56 7.44 -18.68 -26.92
N ASP A 57 7.91 -19.05 -28.11
CA ASP A 57 8.08 -18.17 -29.26
C ASP A 57 6.78 -17.63 -29.87
N GLY A 58 6.87 -16.40 -30.40
CA GLY A 58 5.99 -15.82 -31.43
C GLY A 58 5.24 -14.58 -30.94
N TYR A 59 5.66 -13.33 -31.16
CA TYR A 59 6.20 -12.75 -32.39
C TYR A 59 7.15 -11.58 -32.10
N TYR A 60 8.33 -11.63 -32.73
CA TYR A 60 9.19 -10.48 -32.98
C TYR A 60 8.86 -9.92 -34.38
N TYR A 61 8.42 -8.67 -34.44
CA TYR A 61 8.55 -7.70 -35.54
C TYR A 61 8.21 -6.34 -34.89
N GLY A 62 8.92 -5.25 -35.02
CA GLY A 62 10.06 -4.86 -35.83
C GLY A 62 10.23 -3.36 -35.60
N ASP A 63 11.47 -2.91 -35.72
CA ASP A 63 11.89 -1.53 -35.57
C ASP A 63 11.22 -0.57 -36.59
N SER A 64 11.22 0.73 -36.26
CA SER A 64 10.91 1.93 -37.07
C SER A 64 9.44 2.35 -37.36
N GLY A 65 9.10 3.59 -36.96
CA GLY A 65 7.87 4.28 -37.36
C GLY A 65 7.57 5.59 -36.59
N TYR A 66 8.31 6.65 -36.91
CA TYR A 66 8.18 8.02 -36.40
C TYR A 66 6.94 8.77 -36.98
N TYR A 67 6.51 9.83 -36.26
CA TYR A 67 5.53 10.91 -36.56
C TYR A 67 4.03 10.66 -36.26
N GLY A 68 3.29 11.57 -35.59
CA GLY A 68 3.59 12.94 -35.12
C GLY A 68 2.54 13.39 -34.08
N ASP A 69 2.97 14.06 -33.00
CA ASP A 69 2.87 15.52 -32.77
C ASP A 69 1.43 15.97 -32.41
N SER A 70 1.12 16.56 -31.26
CA SER A 70 1.82 17.65 -30.55
C SER A 70 1.19 17.90 -29.17
N GLY A 71 1.98 18.38 -28.19
CA GLY A 71 1.47 19.10 -27.00
C GLY A 71 2.13 18.85 -25.63
N TYR A 72 3.39 19.27 -25.44
CA TYR A 72 3.99 19.99 -24.27
C TYR A 72 3.14 20.12 -22.98
N TYR A 73 3.60 19.92 -21.73
CA TYR A 73 4.91 20.05 -21.02
C TYR A 73 5.04 18.91 -19.96
N GLY A 74 6.17 18.18 -19.86
CA GLY A 74 7.28 18.42 -18.92
C GLY A 74 6.89 18.12 -17.46
N GLY A 75 7.31 17.07 -16.75
CA GLY A 75 8.56 16.31 -16.77
C GLY A 75 9.15 16.36 -15.35
N SER A 76 9.06 15.28 -14.57
CA SER A 76 10.04 14.86 -13.54
C SER A 76 9.44 13.70 -12.75
N GLY A 77 10.01 12.51 -12.92
CA GLY A 77 9.73 11.38 -12.04
C GLY A 77 10.32 11.64 -10.66
N TYR A 78 9.56 11.33 -9.60
CA TYR A 78 10.10 11.12 -8.27
C TYR A 78 9.31 10.00 -7.59
N TYR A 79 10.05 8.96 -7.21
CA TYR A 79 9.66 7.99 -6.20
C TYR A 79 9.45 8.76 -4.89
N GLY A 80 8.20 9.01 -4.53
CA GLY A 80 7.80 9.78 -3.37
C GLY A 80 6.64 9.10 -2.67
N SER A 81 6.93 8.65 -1.45
CA SER A 81 6.07 8.34 -0.30
C SER A 81 4.56 8.27 -0.48
N SER A 82 3.97 7.23 0.13
CA SER A 82 2.55 6.86 0.11
C SER A 82 1.57 8.03 0.34
N GLY A 83 1.13 8.63 -0.75
CA GLY A 83 -0.01 9.55 -0.78
C GLY A 83 -1.31 8.77 -0.89
N TYR A 84 -1.98 8.55 0.24
CA TYR A 84 -3.41 8.28 0.29
C TYR A 84 -4.13 9.52 -0.24
N TYR A 85 -4.57 9.46 -1.50
CA TYR A 85 -5.57 10.38 -2.04
C TYR A 85 -6.92 9.83 -1.60
N GLU A 86 -7.43 10.30 -0.46
CA GLU A 86 -8.85 10.17 -0.15
C GLU A 86 -9.61 11.10 -1.10
N TYR A 87 -10.04 10.52 -2.21
CA TYR A 87 -10.85 11.16 -3.23
C TYR A 87 -12.24 11.47 -2.66
N TYR A 88 -12.49 12.72 -2.29
CA TYR A 88 -13.81 13.20 -1.88
C TYR A 88 -14.39 14.22 -2.87
N GLY A 89 -15.52 13.85 -3.45
CA GLY A 89 -16.53 14.82 -3.89
C GLY A 89 -16.43 15.30 -5.34
N GLY A 90 -16.44 14.38 -6.30
CA GLY A 90 -16.68 14.70 -7.70
C GLY A 90 -17.23 13.49 -8.45
N SER A 91 -18.55 13.47 -8.70
CA SER A 91 -19.14 12.56 -9.67
C SER A 91 -18.65 12.93 -11.07
N SER A 92 -17.44 12.49 -11.43
CA SER A 92 -16.91 12.53 -12.79
C SER A 92 -15.92 11.39 -13.01
N GLY A 93 -16.45 10.18 -13.22
CA GLY A 93 -15.93 9.21 -14.18
C GLY A 93 -14.45 8.83 -14.13
N LEU A 94 -13.88 8.54 -12.95
CA LEU A 94 -12.64 7.75 -12.87
C LEU A 94 -13.02 6.34 -12.41
N GLY A 95 -13.24 5.48 -13.40
CA GLY A 95 -13.77 4.13 -13.21
C GLY A 95 -12.90 3.29 -12.31
N ASN A 96 -13.53 2.30 -11.67
CA ASN A 96 -12.87 1.11 -11.13
C ASN A 96 -11.68 0.76 -12.04
N ILE A 97 -10.45 0.85 -11.52
CA ILE A 97 -9.31 0.35 -12.28
C ILE A 97 -9.47 -1.16 -12.27
N PRO A 98 -9.75 -1.80 -13.43
CA PRO A 98 -9.79 -3.24 -13.48
C PRO A 98 -8.37 -3.70 -13.16
N ILE A 99 -8.19 -4.34 -12.00
CA ILE A 99 -6.95 -5.04 -11.74
C ILE A 99 -6.89 -6.12 -12.82
N THR A 100 -5.77 -6.22 -13.54
CA THR A 100 -5.61 -7.34 -14.45
C THR A 100 -5.74 -8.62 -13.63
N ASN A 101 -6.41 -9.65 -14.17
CA ASN A 101 -6.52 -10.93 -13.45
C ASN A 101 -5.15 -11.42 -12.95
N SER A 102 -4.05 -11.08 -13.63
CA SER A 102 -2.68 -11.36 -13.19
C SER A 102 -2.27 -10.63 -11.90
N GLN A 103 -2.53 -9.33 -11.76
CA GLN A 103 -2.11 -8.55 -10.59
C GLN A 103 -2.93 -8.93 -9.35
N PHE A 104 -4.23 -9.18 -9.51
CA PHE A 104 -5.08 -9.67 -8.42
C PHE A 104 -4.58 -11.02 -7.90
N MET A 105 -4.26 -11.96 -8.81
CA MET A 105 -3.72 -13.27 -8.44
C MET A 105 -2.36 -13.16 -7.75
N LEU A 106 -1.49 -12.26 -8.20
CA LEU A 106 -0.20 -11.99 -7.54
C LEU A 106 -0.40 -11.49 -6.10
N ASN A 107 -1.25 -10.49 -5.91
CA ASN A 107 -1.56 -9.95 -4.59
C ASN A 107 -2.17 -11.01 -3.67
N GLN A 108 -3.06 -11.86 -4.19
CA GLN A 108 -3.61 -13.00 -3.45
C GLN A 108 -2.51 -13.98 -3.02
N MET A 109 -1.56 -14.32 -3.90
CA MET A 109 -0.44 -15.19 -3.55
C MET A 109 0.49 -14.56 -2.50
N ILE A 110 0.77 -13.26 -2.61
CA ILE A 110 1.57 -12.53 -1.62
C ILE A 110 0.86 -12.56 -0.26
N TRP A 111 -0.45 -12.29 -0.23
CA TRP A 111 -1.23 -12.35 1.01
C TRP A 111 -1.21 -13.74 1.64
N GLU A 112 -1.54 -14.78 0.88
CA GLU A 112 -1.59 -16.15 1.39
C GLU A 112 -0.24 -16.63 1.94
N SER A 113 0.86 -16.23 1.32
CA SER A 113 2.21 -16.59 1.77
C SER A 113 2.72 -15.78 2.96
N SER A 114 2.18 -14.58 3.21
CA SER A 114 2.68 -13.65 4.24
C SER A 114 1.75 -13.47 5.45
N LYS A 115 0.46 -13.75 5.34
CA LYS A 115 -0.53 -13.44 6.40
C LYS A 115 -0.20 -14.01 7.78
N SER A 116 0.31 -15.25 7.85
CA SER A 116 0.70 -15.87 9.12
C SER A 116 1.85 -15.11 9.81
N THR A 117 2.77 -14.54 9.04
CA THR A 117 3.85 -13.70 9.57
C THR A 117 3.28 -12.43 10.19
N PHE A 118 2.35 -11.75 9.51
CA PHE A 118 1.70 -10.57 10.07
C PHE A 118 0.89 -10.88 11.33
N PHE A 119 0.15 -11.99 11.34
CA PHE A 119 -0.65 -12.41 12.50
C PHE A 119 0.25 -12.69 13.71
N ASN A 120 1.35 -13.42 13.48
CA ASN A 120 2.33 -13.71 14.53
C ASN A 120 3.01 -12.43 15.04
N GLN A 121 3.40 -11.51 14.14
CA GLN A 121 4.03 -10.24 14.52
C GLN A 121 3.08 -9.38 15.36
N ALA A 122 1.82 -9.20 14.92
CA ALA A 122 0.82 -8.44 15.67
C ALA A 122 0.57 -9.04 17.06
N SER A 123 0.46 -10.36 17.15
CA SER A 123 0.24 -11.07 18.41
C SER A 123 1.43 -10.91 19.36
N ILE A 124 2.67 -11.13 18.88
CA ILE A 124 3.88 -11.08 19.71
C ILE A 124 4.21 -9.65 20.14
N LEU A 125 4.13 -8.68 19.23
CA LEU A 125 4.59 -7.31 19.47
C LEU A 125 3.54 -6.46 20.18
N PHE A 126 2.26 -6.67 19.88
CA PHE A 126 1.19 -5.77 20.28
C PHE A 126 0.05 -6.46 21.02
N ASN A 127 0.11 -7.79 21.20
CA ASN A 127 -0.96 -8.59 21.76
C ASN A 127 -2.29 -8.40 21.00
N ILE A 128 -2.22 -8.30 19.66
CA ILE A 128 -3.35 -8.15 18.75
C ILE A 128 -3.55 -9.45 17.97
N ASP A 129 -4.76 -10.01 17.97
CA ASP A 129 -5.12 -11.20 17.18
C ASP A 129 -5.80 -10.81 15.86
N LEU A 130 -4.98 -10.66 14.81
CA LEU A 130 -5.48 -10.39 13.45
C LEU A 130 -6.22 -11.59 12.82
N SER A 131 -6.13 -12.80 13.39
CA SER A 131 -6.77 -13.98 12.81
C SER A 131 -8.31 -13.98 12.93
N GLN A 132 -8.86 -13.11 13.79
CA GLN A 132 -10.30 -12.89 13.91
C GLN A 132 -10.86 -11.98 12.81
N MET A 133 -10.00 -11.29 12.06
CA MET A 133 -10.42 -10.38 11.00
C MET A 133 -10.74 -11.15 9.71
N ASN A 134 -11.86 -10.80 9.07
CA ASN A 134 -12.18 -11.30 7.74
C ASN A 134 -11.46 -10.46 6.68
N ILE A 135 -10.22 -10.84 6.34
CA ILE A 135 -9.36 -10.09 5.41
C ILE A 135 -9.45 -10.67 3.99
N ILE A 136 -9.75 -9.81 3.02
CA ILE A 136 -9.99 -10.13 1.62
C ILE A 136 -9.04 -9.30 0.75
N VAL A 137 -8.36 -9.91 -0.23
CA VAL A 137 -7.65 -9.14 -1.25
C VAL A 137 -8.69 -8.55 -2.20
N SER A 138 -8.67 -7.24 -2.38
CA SER A 138 -9.68 -6.54 -3.18
C SER A 138 -9.53 -6.90 -4.66
N PRO A 139 -10.60 -7.36 -5.33
CA PRO A 139 -10.59 -7.60 -6.78
C PRO A 139 -10.76 -6.30 -7.59
N ILE A 140 -11.06 -5.18 -6.92
CA ILE A 140 -11.34 -3.89 -7.54
C ILE A 140 -10.41 -2.86 -6.92
N GLY A 141 -9.59 -2.19 -7.74
CA GLY A 141 -8.65 -1.18 -7.24
C GLY A 141 -9.36 0.08 -6.73
N ARG A 142 -9.15 0.40 -5.45
CA ARG A 142 -9.40 1.73 -4.88
C ARG A 142 -8.06 2.45 -4.60
N PRO A 143 -8.03 3.79 -4.57
CA PRO A 143 -6.83 4.55 -4.21
C PRO A 143 -6.53 4.52 -2.69
N ALA A 144 -6.77 3.40 -2.02
CA ALA A 144 -6.50 3.15 -0.61
C ALA A 144 -5.44 2.04 -0.45
N ASN A 145 -4.94 1.82 0.76
CA ASN A 145 -4.16 0.63 1.12
C ASN A 145 -5.09 -0.46 1.64
N ALA A 146 -5.99 -0.11 2.56
CA ALA A 146 -7.08 -0.98 3.00
C ALA A 146 -8.34 -0.16 3.28
N TRP A 147 -9.48 -0.85 3.42
CA TRP A 147 -10.75 -0.27 3.87
C TRP A 147 -11.69 -1.34 4.44
N ILE A 148 -12.66 -0.90 5.24
CA ILE A 148 -13.67 -1.77 5.86
C ILE A 148 -14.97 -1.81 5.05
N GLY A 149 -15.39 -3.04 4.76
CA GLY A 149 -16.67 -3.42 4.16
C GLY A 149 -17.87 -3.19 5.07
N GLY A 150 -19.06 -3.18 4.47
CA GLY A 150 -20.32 -2.99 5.20
C GLY A 150 -20.61 -4.08 6.23
N ASN A 151 -19.98 -5.25 6.14
CA ASN A 151 -20.13 -6.33 7.13
C ASN A 151 -18.86 -6.54 7.98
N GLY A 152 -17.95 -5.56 8.02
CA GLY A 152 -16.71 -5.63 8.79
C GLY A 152 -15.59 -6.42 8.11
N GLU A 153 -15.70 -6.72 6.82
CA GLU A 153 -14.59 -7.29 6.05
C GLU A 153 -13.49 -6.26 5.83
N VAL A 154 -12.22 -6.65 5.89
CA VAL A 154 -11.10 -5.76 5.56
C VAL A 154 -10.62 -6.08 4.16
N PHE A 155 -10.73 -5.11 3.26
CA PHE A 155 -10.28 -5.24 1.88
C PHE A 155 -8.87 -4.66 1.72
N LEU A 156 -7.92 -5.49 1.30
CA LEU A 156 -6.55 -5.06 0.97
C LEU A 156 -6.46 -4.66 -0.49
N GLU A 157 -6.04 -3.43 -0.76
CA GLU A 157 -5.91 -2.86 -2.09
C GLU A 157 -4.49 -3.05 -2.65
N ASP A 158 -4.30 -2.86 -3.96
CA ASP A 158 -2.99 -3.05 -4.61
C ASP A 158 -1.85 -2.25 -3.95
N ARG A 159 -2.16 -1.02 -3.50
CA ARG A 159 -1.19 -0.16 -2.81
C ARG A 159 -0.65 -0.77 -1.53
N PHE A 160 -1.43 -1.59 -0.82
CA PHE A 160 -0.97 -2.30 0.38
C PHE A 160 0.22 -3.21 0.06
N PHE A 161 0.17 -3.93 -1.07
CA PHE A 161 1.21 -4.87 -1.46
C PHE A 161 2.51 -4.17 -1.90
N ASN A 162 2.43 -2.88 -2.23
CA ASN A 162 3.58 -2.03 -2.56
C ASN A 162 4.23 -1.36 -1.34
N LEU A 163 3.64 -1.51 -0.15
CA LEU A 163 4.20 -0.96 1.09
C LEU A 163 5.31 -1.87 1.65
N PRO A 164 6.31 -1.30 2.34
CA PRO A 164 7.20 -2.05 3.21
C PRO A 164 6.42 -2.83 4.30
N SER A 165 6.92 -3.99 4.71
CA SER A 165 6.21 -4.89 5.63
C SER A 165 5.85 -4.26 6.98
N ASN A 166 6.67 -3.34 7.50
CA ASN A 166 6.34 -2.60 8.73
C ASN A 166 5.11 -1.70 8.55
N ARG A 167 4.96 -1.07 7.37
CA ARG A 167 3.78 -0.26 7.02
C ARG A 167 2.56 -1.11 6.73
N GLN A 168 2.73 -2.30 6.13
CA GLN A 168 1.65 -3.27 5.96
C GLN A 168 1.07 -3.69 7.31
N LEU A 169 1.94 -4.02 8.28
CA LEU A 169 1.50 -4.36 9.64
C LEU A 169 0.77 -3.20 10.33
N ARG A 170 1.25 -1.97 10.16
CA ARG A 170 0.57 -0.77 10.67
C ARG A 170 -0.84 -0.62 10.12
N VAL A 171 -1.02 -0.77 8.81
CA VAL A 171 -2.34 -0.73 8.17
C VAL A 171 -3.25 -1.82 8.75
N LEU A 172 -2.76 -3.06 8.91
CA LEU A 172 -3.59 -4.13 9.51
C LEU A 172 -4.01 -3.83 10.95
N VAL A 173 -3.11 -3.25 11.76
CA VAL A 173 -3.41 -2.82 13.14
C VAL A 173 -4.39 -1.65 13.17
N HIS A 174 -4.30 -0.74 12.20
CA HIS A 174 -5.25 0.35 12.02
C HIS A 174 -6.66 -0.20 11.76
N GLU A 175 -6.82 -1.07 10.77
CA GLU A 175 -8.13 -1.69 10.45
C GLU A 175 -8.66 -2.56 11.59
N HIS A 176 -7.78 -3.25 12.33
CA HIS A 176 -8.18 -3.97 13.55
C HIS A 176 -8.79 -3.02 14.59
N THR A 177 -8.21 -1.83 14.75
CA THR A 177 -8.71 -0.82 15.70
C THR A 177 -10.12 -0.40 15.33
N HIS A 178 -10.39 -0.19 14.04
CA HIS A 178 -11.74 0.10 13.58
C HIS A 178 -12.74 -1.02 13.87
N ILE A 179 -12.36 -2.29 13.67
CA ILE A 179 -13.27 -3.41 13.95
C ILE A 179 -13.60 -3.52 15.44
N THR A 180 -12.64 -3.19 16.32
CA THR A 180 -12.74 -3.52 17.75
C THR A 180 -13.11 -2.34 18.64
N GLU A 181 -12.86 -1.11 18.21
CA GLU A 181 -12.98 0.08 19.04
C GLU A 181 -13.88 1.17 18.45
N ASP A 182 -14.25 1.09 17.16
CA ASP A 182 -15.09 2.13 16.55
C ASP A 182 -16.47 2.24 17.18
N LEU A 183 -16.88 3.49 17.38
CA LEU A 183 -18.26 3.81 17.67
C LEU A 183 -19.04 3.95 16.37
N SER A 184 -20.33 3.60 16.42
CA SER A 184 -21.24 3.78 15.28
C SER A 184 -21.36 5.26 14.92
N TRP A 185 -21.48 5.54 13.61
CA TRP A 185 -21.58 6.89 13.06
C TRP A 185 -22.57 6.92 11.89
N ASN A 186 -23.06 8.09 11.52
CA ASN A 186 -24.01 8.25 10.42
C ASN A 186 -23.30 8.26 9.05
N PRO A 187 -23.59 7.32 8.13
CA PRO A 187 -22.93 7.23 6.83
C PRO A 187 -23.22 8.39 5.87
N THR A 188 -24.14 9.29 6.23
CA THR A 188 -24.49 10.46 5.43
C THR A 188 -23.29 11.40 5.27
N VAL A 189 -23.12 11.92 4.06
CA VAL A 189 -22.11 12.93 3.74
C VAL A 189 -22.83 14.26 3.48
N LYS A 190 -22.40 15.33 4.14
CA LYS A 190 -22.88 16.69 3.90
C LYS A 190 -21.96 17.40 2.92
N SER A 191 -22.52 18.03 1.89
CA SER A 191 -21.76 18.94 1.03
C SER A 191 -21.55 20.27 1.74
N ILE A 192 -20.30 20.73 1.77
CA ILE A 192 -19.91 22.02 2.34
C ILE A 192 -18.83 22.66 1.47
N HIS A 193 -18.39 23.87 1.80
CA HIS A 193 -17.15 24.40 1.24
C HIS A 193 -16.39 25.10 2.36
N THR A 194 -15.27 24.52 2.77
CA THR A 194 -14.46 25.03 3.88
C THR A 194 -12.98 24.80 3.62
N THR A 195 -12.16 25.47 4.41
CA THR A 195 -10.71 25.30 4.46
C THR A 195 -10.34 24.96 5.90
N LEU A 196 -9.46 23.98 6.08
CA LEU A 196 -8.90 23.66 7.38
C LEU A 196 -8.13 24.85 7.96
N PRO A 197 -8.07 24.99 9.30
CA PRO A 197 -7.24 26.01 9.91
C PRO A 197 -5.76 25.81 9.57
N GLU A 198 -4.96 26.87 9.71
CA GLU A 198 -3.52 26.79 9.45
C GLU A 198 -2.86 25.75 10.39
N PRO A 199 -2.12 24.76 9.85
CA PRO A 199 -1.50 23.71 10.64
C PRO A 199 -0.29 24.20 11.45
N PRO A 200 0.08 23.49 12.53
CA PRO A 200 1.37 23.69 13.18
C PRO A 200 2.55 23.60 12.19
N PRO A 201 3.66 24.33 12.40
CA PRO A 201 4.73 24.45 11.40
C PRO A 201 5.32 23.13 10.89
N HIS A 202 5.45 22.13 11.75
CA HIS A 202 5.98 20.81 11.37
C HIS A 202 5.00 20.04 10.47
N ILE A 203 3.69 20.13 10.75
CA ILE A 203 2.63 19.54 9.90
C ILE A 203 2.54 20.30 8.58
N LYS A 204 2.60 21.65 8.61
CA LYS A 204 2.65 22.46 7.39
C LYS A 204 3.79 22.04 6.48
N SER A 205 4.98 21.86 7.05
CA SER A 205 6.16 21.41 6.32
C SER A 205 5.95 20.03 5.69
N TYR A 206 5.30 19.10 6.40
CA TYR A 206 4.97 17.79 5.87
C TYR A 206 3.99 17.89 4.70
N ILE A 207 2.88 18.62 4.83
CA ILE A 207 1.89 18.77 3.76
C ILE A 207 2.52 19.45 2.54
N MET A 208 3.26 20.54 2.74
CA MET A 208 3.88 21.29 1.65
C MET A 208 4.94 20.45 0.94
N ASN A 209 5.90 19.89 1.66
CA ASN A 209 7.08 19.28 1.04
C ASN A 209 6.88 17.82 0.65
N VAL A 210 6.09 17.06 1.42
CA VAL A 210 5.89 15.61 1.20
C VAL A 210 4.65 15.35 0.36
N LEU A 211 3.50 15.93 0.74
CA LEU A 211 2.24 15.66 0.05
C LEU A 211 2.07 16.51 -1.22
N SER A 212 2.59 17.74 -1.20
CA SER A 212 2.39 18.73 -2.27
C SER A 212 3.64 18.96 -3.13
N GLY A 213 4.78 18.32 -2.82
CA GLY A 213 6.02 18.46 -3.60
C GLY A 213 6.59 19.89 -3.64
N GLY A 214 6.23 20.73 -2.65
CA GLY A 214 6.58 22.14 -2.59
C GLY A 214 5.65 23.08 -3.35
N ASP A 215 4.56 22.56 -3.94
CA ASP A 215 3.60 23.36 -4.71
C ASP A 215 2.47 23.94 -3.84
N GLU A 216 2.31 25.27 -3.88
CA GLU A 216 1.28 25.97 -3.11
C GLU A 216 -0.13 25.64 -3.56
N PHE A 217 -0.35 25.39 -4.85
CA PHE A 217 -1.68 25.04 -5.35
C PHE A 217 -2.11 23.67 -4.81
N SER A 218 -1.24 22.66 -4.87
CA SER A 218 -1.44 21.34 -4.26
C SER A 218 -1.61 21.43 -2.74
N TYR A 219 -0.86 22.30 -2.06
CA TYR A 219 -1.08 22.55 -0.63
C TYR A 219 -2.51 23.04 -0.37
N MET A 220 -2.98 24.03 -1.12
CA MET A 220 -4.34 24.54 -0.98
C MET A 220 -5.41 23.48 -1.30
N GLN A 221 -5.17 22.57 -2.26
CA GLN A 221 -6.08 21.45 -2.51
C GLN A 221 -6.18 20.49 -1.33
N ASN A 222 -5.07 20.23 -0.62
CA ASN A 222 -5.08 19.40 0.59
C ASN A 222 -5.79 20.07 1.79
N MET A 223 -5.86 21.40 1.80
CA MET A 223 -6.48 22.18 2.89
C MET A 223 -7.98 22.44 2.66
N ASN A 224 -8.47 22.35 1.43
CA ASN A 224 -9.85 22.66 1.07
C ASN A 224 -10.73 21.42 1.04
N HIS A 225 -11.95 21.52 1.59
CA HIS A 225 -12.91 20.42 1.62
C HIS A 225 -14.28 20.83 1.08
N SER A 226 -14.85 19.93 0.27
CA SER A 226 -16.17 20.08 -0.34
C SER A 226 -17.26 19.22 0.34
N THR A 227 -16.86 18.37 1.29
CA THR A 227 -17.76 17.46 1.99
C THR A 227 -17.31 17.19 3.42
N LEU A 228 -18.26 16.86 4.31
CA LEU A 228 -18.00 16.39 5.67
C LEU A 228 -18.85 15.15 5.98
N ARG A 229 -18.21 14.17 6.61
CA ARG A 229 -18.87 13.02 7.24
C ARG A 229 -19.27 13.37 8.67
N ASP A 230 -19.99 12.45 9.30
CA ASP A 230 -20.33 12.51 10.72
C ASP A 230 -19.06 12.72 11.58
N PRO A 231 -19.09 13.58 12.62
CA PRO A 231 -17.93 13.83 13.47
C PRO A 231 -17.34 12.55 14.08
N GLN A 232 -18.18 11.55 14.38
CA GLN A 232 -17.73 10.31 14.98
C GLN A 232 -16.87 9.47 14.02
N TYR A 233 -17.10 9.56 12.71
CA TYR A 233 -16.21 8.94 11.71
C TYR A 233 -14.78 9.45 11.87
N TYR A 234 -14.62 10.77 11.96
CA TYR A 234 -13.29 11.37 12.11
C TYR A 234 -12.65 11.07 13.46
N ARG A 235 -13.44 10.98 14.54
CA ARG A 235 -12.93 10.56 15.85
C ARG A 235 -12.43 9.12 15.86
N ASN A 236 -13.09 8.23 15.11
CA ASN A 236 -12.65 6.86 14.92
C ASN A 236 -11.29 6.80 14.20
N GLU A 237 -11.12 7.57 13.12
CA GLU A 237 -9.82 7.71 12.42
C GLU A 237 -8.72 8.23 13.36
N VAL A 238 -9.02 9.28 14.14
CA VAL A 238 -8.08 9.80 15.15
C VAL A 238 -7.69 8.73 16.17
N ASN A 239 -8.65 7.92 16.66
CA ASN A 239 -8.36 6.82 17.58
C ASN A 239 -7.42 5.79 16.96
N ALA A 240 -7.68 5.36 15.72
CA ALA A 240 -6.87 4.39 15.00
C ALA A 240 -5.43 4.89 14.78
N TYR A 241 -5.24 6.14 14.33
CA TYR A 241 -3.89 6.71 14.17
C TYR A 241 -3.16 6.96 15.49
N MET A 242 -3.88 7.35 16.55
CA MET A 242 -3.30 7.45 17.89
C MET A 242 -2.84 6.09 18.40
N LYS A 243 -3.61 5.03 18.15
CA LYS A 243 -3.25 3.65 18.50
C LYS A 243 -2.00 3.18 17.75
N GLU A 244 -1.91 3.46 16.46
CA GLU A 244 -0.68 3.21 15.69
C GLU A 244 0.52 3.92 16.31
N LYS A 245 0.40 5.21 16.61
CA LYS A 245 1.49 6.00 17.18
C LYS A 245 1.95 5.49 18.55
N GLN A 246 1.03 4.95 19.34
CA GLN A 246 1.34 4.36 20.64
C GLN A 246 2.04 3.01 20.53
N LEU A 247 1.61 2.15 19.60
CA LEU A 247 2.12 0.79 19.46
C LEU A 247 3.47 0.74 18.72
N PHE A 248 3.62 1.57 17.68
CA PHE A 248 4.83 1.57 16.86
C PHE A 248 5.80 2.64 17.37
N THR A 249 6.71 2.26 18.27
CA THR A 249 7.64 3.21 18.91
C THR A 249 8.90 3.51 18.09
N ASN A 250 9.21 2.69 17.09
CA ASN A 250 10.43 2.80 16.26
C ASN A 250 10.10 3.35 14.86
N LEU A 251 9.28 4.41 14.80
CA LEU A 251 8.89 5.06 13.55
C LEU A 251 10.05 5.86 12.97
N SER A 252 10.19 5.85 11.64
CA SER A 252 11.04 6.84 10.98
C SER A 252 10.50 8.26 11.19
N PRO A 253 11.33 9.31 11.05
CA PRO A 253 10.85 10.70 11.14
C PRO A 253 9.70 10.99 10.16
N GLU A 254 9.73 10.39 8.97
CA GLU A 254 8.70 10.54 7.94
C GLU A 254 7.40 9.85 8.35
N GLU A 255 7.48 8.65 8.95
CA GLU A 255 6.33 7.91 9.46
C GLU A 255 5.68 8.61 10.66
N ALA A 256 6.49 9.17 11.55
CA ALA A 256 6.00 9.95 12.68
C ALA A 256 5.29 11.23 12.19
N ALA A 257 5.87 11.93 11.22
CA ALA A 257 5.25 13.12 10.63
C ALA A 257 3.94 12.80 9.88
N GLU A 258 3.86 11.66 9.22
CA GLU A 258 2.63 11.16 8.59
C GLU A 258 1.52 10.95 9.63
N LEU A 259 1.83 10.29 10.75
CA LEU A 259 0.87 10.08 11.84
C LEU A 259 0.44 11.40 12.50
N ASP A 260 1.38 12.32 12.74
CA ASP A 260 1.08 13.64 13.29
C ASP A 260 0.13 14.43 12.37
N TYR A 261 0.40 14.41 11.07
CA TYR A 261 -0.48 15.00 10.07
C TYR A 261 -1.87 14.36 10.10
N ARG A 262 -1.97 13.02 10.08
CA ARG A 262 -3.26 12.30 10.05
C ARG A 262 -4.09 12.60 11.29
N ILE A 263 -3.48 12.55 12.48
CA ILE A 263 -4.15 12.85 13.75
C ILE A 263 -4.68 14.30 13.73
N TRP A 264 -3.85 15.26 13.34
CA TRP A 264 -4.28 16.67 13.24
C TRP A 264 -5.40 16.85 12.21
N TYR A 265 -5.23 16.32 10.99
CA TYR A 265 -6.17 16.46 9.89
C TYR A 265 -7.56 15.95 10.25
N TYR A 266 -7.66 14.73 10.79
CA TYR A 266 -8.95 14.18 11.20
C TYR A 266 -9.50 14.85 12.47
N SER A 267 -8.66 15.36 13.36
CA SER A 267 -9.12 16.17 14.51
C SER A 267 -9.78 17.46 14.05
N GLU A 268 -9.19 18.17 13.08
CA GLU A 268 -9.77 19.40 12.55
C GLU A 268 -11.04 19.14 11.72
N LEU A 269 -11.11 18.03 10.98
CA LEU A 269 -12.35 17.62 10.32
C LEU A 269 -13.45 17.26 11.31
N ALA A 270 -13.12 16.61 12.44
CA ALA A 270 -14.08 16.37 13.51
C ALA A 270 -14.62 17.68 14.10
N ASN A 271 -13.73 18.63 14.41
CA ASN A 271 -14.10 19.96 14.93
C ASN A 271 -14.99 20.74 13.96
N LEU A 272 -14.70 20.68 12.66
CA LEU A 272 -15.53 21.30 11.63
C LEU A 272 -16.88 20.59 11.51
N ALA A 273 -16.89 19.25 11.50
CA ALA A 273 -18.11 18.48 11.43
C ALA A 273 -19.04 18.76 12.62
N ASP A 274 -18.51 18.93 13.83
CA ASP A 274 -19.27 19.29 15.02
C ASP A 274 -20.01 20.64 14.90
N GLN A 275 -19.53 21.55 14.04
CA GLN A 275 -20.20 22.82 13.78
C GLN A 275 -21.31 22.71 12.73
N HIS A 276 -21.31 21.63 11.95
CA HIS A 276 -22.19 21.45 10.80
C HIS A 276 -23.20 20.30 10.96
N TYR A 277 -23.01 19.38 11.91
CA TYR A 277 -23.92 18.26 12.22
C TYR A 277 -24.88 18.59 13.36
#